data_AF-A0AAD5LRY8-F1
#
_entry.id   AF-A0AAD5LRY8-F1
#
_cell.length_a   1.000
_cell.length_b   1.000
_cell.length_c   1.000
_cell.angle_alpha   90.00
_cell.angle_beta   90.00
_cell.angle_gamma   90.00
#
_symmetry.space_group_name_H-M   'P 1'
#
loop_
_entity.id
_entity.type
_entity.pdbx_description
1 polymer ?
#
loop_
_entity_poly.entity_id
_entity_poly.type
_entity_poly.pdbx_seq_one_letter_code
_entity_poly.pdbx_strand_id
1 'polypeptide(L)'
;MVKYFLAGRVNSEEYTICERLLDILQATLPDFQVAKTPYRPETWPAEAAELVRLYGYRAIAVDATLRRRGLITASIVVRSSSFTCPRASQQIICDVIVWTDAARLVATDADAFSTIALATYGVQLDLSDSELMLYTKANVDELRQQHRQRKPVIARGAAK
;
A
#
# COMPACT_ATOMS: atom_id res chain seq x y z
N MET A 1 16.16 -15.93 -0.85
CA MET A 1 14.89 -15.62 -0.18
C MET A 1 14.50 -14.20 -0.52
N VAL A 2 13.30 -13.97 -1.04
CA VAL A 2 12.86 -12.64 -1.47
C VAL A 2 11.72 -12.20 -0.56
N LYS A 3 11.85 -11.03 0.07
CA LYS A 3 10.85 -10.49 0.97
C LYS A 3 10.23 -9.21 0.43
N TYR A 4 8.92 -9.25 0.26
CA TYR A 4 8.09 -8.13 -0.12
C TYR A 4 7.38 -7.54 1.09
N PHE A 5 7.25 -6.23 1.06
CA PHE A 5 6.51 -5.45 2.02
C PHE A 5 5.39 -4.72 1.31
N LEU A 6 4.21 -4.75 1.92
CA LEU A 6 3.02 -4.06 1.46
C LEU A 6 2.54 -3.14 2.56
N ALA A 7 2.33 -1.88 2.22
CA ALA A 7 1.62 -0.93 3.06
C ALA A 7 0.58 -0.20 2.23
N GLY A 8 -0.59 0.03 2.80
CA GLY A 8 -1.61 0.79 2.08
C GLY A 8 -2.92 0.88 2.81
N ARG A 9 -3.86 1.55 2.16
CA ARG A 9 -5.16 1.87 2.69
C ARG A 9 -6.12 0.70 2.50
N VAL A 10 -6.65 0.14 3.60
CA VAL A 10 -7.47 -1.08 3.56
C VAL A 10 -8.79 -0.98 2.79
N ASN A 11 -9.32 0.22 2.58
CA ASN A 11 -10.54 0.42 1.79
C ASN A 11 -10.24 0.76 0.32
N SER A 12 -8.98 0.68 -0.12
CA SER A 12 -8.60 0.87 -1.51
C SER A 12 -8.54 -0.46 -2.24
N GLU A 13 -9.10 -0.49 -3.44
CA GLU A 13 -8.98 -1.60 -4.38
C GLU A 13 -7.51 -1.85 -4.73
N GLU A 14 -6.71 -0.79 -4.84
CA GLU A 14 -5.26 -0.84 -5.10
C GLU A 14 -4.52 -1.72 -4.09
N TYR A 15 -4.82 -1.51 -2.80
CA TYR A 15 -4.25 -2.30 -1.72
C TYR A 15 -4.71 -3.75 -1.81
N THR A 16 -6.01 -3.97 -2.02
CA THR A 16 -6.60 -5.32 -2.10
C THR A 16 -6.00 -6.11 -3.25
N ILE A 17 -5.85 -5.53 -4.44
CA ILE A 17 -5.23 -6.18 -5.61
C ILE A 17 -3.78 -6.57 -5.30
N CYS A 18 -2.97 -5.63 -4.79
CA CYS A 18 -1.58 -5.89 -4.44
C CYS A 18 -1.45 -6.98 -3.37
N GLU A 19 -2.33 -6.96 -2.38
CA GLU A 19 -2.39 -7.95 -1.32
C GLU A 19 -2.70 -9.34 -1.86
N ARG A 20 -3.72 -9.49 -2.72
CA ARG A 20 -4.11 -10.78 -3.29
C ARG A 20 -3.02 -11.33 -4.21
N LEU A 21 -2.37 -10.48 -5.00
CA LEU A 21 -1.21 -10.88 -5.80
C LEU A 21 -0.07 -11.41 -4.93
N LEU A 22 0.24 -10.73 -3.83
CA LEU A 22 1.27 -11.17 -2.89
C LEU A 22 0.90 -12.48 -2.18
N ASP A 23 -0.38 -12.70 -1.88
CA ASP A 23 -0.87 -13.99 -1.34
C ASP A 23 -0.65 -15.13 -2.33
N ILE A 24 -0.95 -14.91 -3.61
CA ILE A 24 -0.69 -15.91 -4.66
C ILE A 24 0.80 -16.19 -4.77
N LEU A 25 1.65 -15.15 -4.78
CA LEU A 25 3.10 -15.31 -4.84
C LEU A 25 3.65 -16.08 -3.63
N GLN A 26 3.17 -15.78 -2.43
CA GLN A 26 3.57 -16.48 -1.22
C GLN A 26 3.12 -17.96 -1.22
N ALA A 27 1.95 -18.26 -1.77
CA ALA A 27 1.44 -19.62 -1.89
C ALA A 27 2.16 -20.45 -2.97
N THR A 28 2.63 -19.79 -4.04
CA THR A 28 3.23 -20.45 -5.21
C THR A 28 4.75 -20.58 -5.11
N LEU A 29 5.43 -19.71 -4.37
CA LEU A 29 6.88 -19.65 -4.30
C LEU A 29 7.39 -20.02 -2.88
N PRO A 30 8.19 -21.10 -2.73
CA PRO A 30 8.56 -21.64 -1.42
C PRO A 30 9.47 -20.72 -0.57
N ASP A 31 10.19 -19.78 -1.19
CA ASP A 31 11.12 -18.85 -0.52
C ASP A 31 10.65 -17.38 -0.57
N PHE A 32 9.35 -17.17 -0.80
CA PHE A 32 8.75 -15.85 -0.90
C PHE A 32 8.10 -15.45 0.43
N GLN A 33 8.57 -14.34 0.99
CA GLN A 33 8.03 -13.80 2.23
C GLN A 33 7.27 -12.52 1.99
N VAL A 34 6.15 -12.35 2.69
CA VAL A 34 5.32 -11.15 2.60
C VAL A 34 5.11 -10.60 4.00
N ALA A 35 5.33 -9.30 4.15
CA ALA A 35 4.95 -8.54 5.34
C ALA A 35 3.95 -7.46 4.95
N LYS A 36 2.74 -7.51 5.54
CA LYS A 36 1.64 -6.61 5.21
C LYS A 36 1.38 -5.67 6.39
N THR A 37 1.24 -4.39 6.09
CA THR A 37 0.95 -3.35 7.08
C THR A 37 -0.29 -2.56 6.63
N PRO A 38 -1.48 -3.03 7.00
CA PRO A 38 -2.73 -2.35 6.64
C PRO A 38 -2.88 -1.04 7.45
N TYR A 39 -3.28 0.03 6.77
CA TYR A 39 -3.54 1.33 7.38
C TYR A 39 -4.97 1.80 7.15
N ARG A 40 -5.46 2.62 8.10
CA ARG A 40 -6.73 3.30 7.96
C ARG A 40 -6.64 4.45 6.96
N PRO A 41 -7.75 4.82 6.29
CA PRO A 41 -7.80 5.96 5.37
C PRO A 41 -7.28 7.26 5.95
N GLU A 42 -7.55 7.51 7.23
CA GLU A 42 -7.25 8.80 7.86
C GLU A 42 -5.77 8.89 8.25
N THR A 43 -5.14 7.76 8.57
CA THR A 43 -3.73 7.71 9.01
C THR A 43 -2.78 7.50 7.84
N TRP A 44 -3.25 6.87 6.76
CA TRP A 44 -2.42 6.47 5.63
C TRP A 44 -1.59 7.61 5.02
N PRO A 45 -2.09 8.83 4.76
CA PRO A 45 -1.28 9.88 4.15
C PRO A 45 -0.03 10.25 4.95
N ALA A 46 -0.14 10.25 6.29
CA ALA A 46 0.98 10.56 7.18
C ALA A 46 2.02 9.41 7.19
N GLU A 47 1.53 8.17 7.25
CA GLU A 47 2.36 6.97 7.26
C GLU A 47 3.07 6.75 5.93
N ALA A 48 2.38 6.99 4.82
CA ALA A 48 2.98 6.96 3.50
C ALA A 48 4.10 8.00 3.37
N ALA A 49 3.93 9.20 3.96
CA ALA A 49 4.97 10.24 3.96
C ALA A 49 6.19 9.82 4.75
N GLU A 50 5.96 9.15 5.87
CA GLU A 50 7.04 8.62 6.67
C GLU A 50 7.77 7.48 5.96
N LEU A 51 7.06 6.54 5.32
CA LEU A 51 7.68 5.47 4.52
C LEU A 51 8.51 6.02 3.36
N VAL A 52 7.98 7.00 2.63
CA VAL A 52 8.67 7.70 1.55
C VAL A 52 9.93 8.39 2.06
N ARG A 53 9.85 9.05 3.22
CA ARG A 53 10.98 9.73 3.87
C ARG A 53 12.04 8.74 4.34
N LEU A 54 11.65 7.64 4.98
CA LEU A 54 12.56 6.65 5.58
C LEU A 54 13.36 5.90 4.53
N TYR A 55 12.70 5.46 3.46
CA TYR A 55 13.32 4.64 2.42
C TYR A 55 13.76 5.43 1.18
N GLY A 56 13.51 6.75 1.17
CA GLY A 56 13.88 7.61 0.05
C GLY A 56 13.11 7.31 -1.24
N TYR A 57 11.90 6.75 -1.13
CA TYR A 57 11.04 6.51 -2.29
C TYR A 57 10.69 7.85 -2.94
N ARG A 58 10.52 7.87 -4.27
CA ARG A 58 9.99 9.04 -4.96
C ARG A 58 8.51 8.80 -5.23
N ALA A 59 7.65 9.26 -4.31
CA ALA A 59 6.22 9.35 -4.58
C ALA A 59 5.95 10.52 -5.53
N ILE A 60 5.17 10.29 -6.58
CA ILE A 60 4.75 11.35 -7.50
C ILE A 60 3.69 12.19 -6.78
N ALA A 61 4.05 13.41 -6.38
CA ALA A 61 3.08 14.41 -5.96
C ALA A 61 2.32 14.90 -7.19
N VAL A 62 1.04 14.54 -7.32
CA VAL A 62 0.15 15.12 -8.34
C VAL A 62 -0.45 16.38 -7.76
N ASP A 63 -0.13 17.52 -8.36
CA ASP A 63 -0.78 18.79 -8.03
C ASP A 63 -2.31 18.63 -8.15
N ALA A 64 -3.07 19.07 -7.15
CA ALA A 64 -4.53 18.95 -7.07
C ALA A 64 -5.27 19.57 -8.28
N THR A 65 -4.58 20.40 -9.07
CA THR A 65 -5.08 20.97 -10.33
C THR A 65 -5.21 19.95 -11.47
N LEU A 66 -4.42 18.88 -11.49
CA LEU A 66 -4.43 17.87 -12.56
C LEU A 66 -5.59 16.89 -12.47
N ARG A 67 -6.15 16.63 -11.27
CA ARG A 67 -7.32 15.76 -11.08
C ARG A 67 -8.58 16.30 -11.77
N ARG A 68 -8.71 17.62 -11.95
CA ARG A 68 -9.87 18.23 -12.63
C ARG A 68 -9.84 18.12 -14.15
N ARG A 69 -8.73 17.69 -14.75
CA ARG A 69 -8.53 17.70 -16.22
C ARG A 69 -8.48 16.31 -16.87
N GLY A 70 -8.72 15.23 -16.13
CA GLY A 70 -8.79 13.88 -16.71
C GLY A 70 -7.50 13.38 -17.38
N LEU A 71 -6.37 14.03 -17.12
CA LEU A 71 -5.05 13.68 -17.65
C LEU A 71 -4.29 12.91 -16.58
N ILE A 72 -4.57 11.61 -16.44
CA ILE A 72 -3.70 10.70 -15.68
C ILE A 72 -2.74 10.07 -16.68
N THR A 73 -1.61 10.72 -16.92
CA THR A 73 -0.46 10.04 -17.53
C THR A 73 0.48 9.71 -16.38
N ALA A 74 0.49 8.43 -15.98
CA ALA A 74 1.49 7.88 -15.08
C ALA A 74 2.87 7.94 -15.78
N SER A 75 3.54 9.09 -15.68
CA SER A 75 4.92 9.25 -16.15
C SER A 75 5.85 9.10 -14.96
N ILE A 76 6.45 7.92 -14.83
CA ILE A 76 7.64 7.70 -14.00
C ILE A 76 8.79 8.44 -14.70
N VAL A 77 8.97 9.72 -14.40
CA VAL A 77 10.16 10.47 -14.85
C VAL A 77 11.23 10.38 -13.77
N VAL A 78 12.12 9.40 -13.94
CA VAL A 78 13.42 9.41 -13.27
C VAL A 78 14.25 10.53 -13.89
N ARG A 79 14.45 11.62 -13.15
CA ARG A 79 15.67 12.41 -13.27
C ARG A 79 16.21 12.76 -11.88
N SER A 80 17.43 12.26 -11.60
CA SER A 80 18.44 12.96 -10.80
C SER A 80 18.35 14.46 -11.11
N SER A 81 18.35 15.37 -10.16
CA SER A 81 19.31 15.58 -9.08
C SER A 81 18.68 16.61 -8.13
N SER A 82 19.08 16.62 -6.86
CA SER A 82 18.81 17.69 -5.87
C SER A 82 17.33 18.04 -5.62
N PHE A 83 16.76 17.51 -4.51
CA PHE A 83 15.56 18.10 -3.91
C PHE A 83 15.92 18.67 -2.53
N THR A 84 16.20 19.97 -2.51
CA THR A 84 15.90 20.81 -1.35
C THR A 84 14.40 20.77 -1.13
N CYS A 85 13.97 20.38 0.06
CA CYS A 85 12.56 20.36 0.48
C CYS A 85 12.15 21.77 0.93
N PRO A 86 11.30 22.52 0.19
CA PRO A 86 10.64 23.67 0.76
C PRO A 86 9.30 23.22 1.34
N ARG A 87 9.11 23.50 2.62
CA ARG A 87 7.82 23.44 3.34
C ARG A 87 6.64 23.88 2.47
N ALA A 88 5.88 22.93 1.92
CA ALA A 88 4.49 23.09 1.47
C ALA A 88 3.90 21.71 1.15
N SER A 89 2.93 21.26 1.96
CA SER A 89 1.89 20.27 1.65
C SER A 89 2.16 19.29 0.49
N GLN A 90 3.09 18.35 0.67
CA GLN A 90 3.26 17.22 -0.24
C GLN A 90 2.17 16.20 0.08
N GLN A 91 1.05 16.27 -0.65
CA GLN A 91 -0.03 15.29 -0.51
C GLN A 91 0.40 14.03 -1.25
N ILE A 92 0.50 12.92 -0.52
CA ILE A 92 0.77 11.61 -1.13
C ILE A 92 -0.54 11.05 -1.65
N ILE A 93 -0.51 10.61 -2.90
CA ILE A 93 -1.70 10.26 -3.68
C ILE A 93 -1.77 8.76 -3.98
N CYS A 94 -0.73 8.01 -3.63
CA CYS A 94 -0.77 6.56 -3.73
C CYS A 94 -1.62 5.99 -2.59
N ASP A 95 -2.43 4.99 -2.90
CA ASP A 95 -3.20 4.23 -1.92
C ASP A 95 -2.45 3.00 -1.39
N VAL A 96 -1.34 2.64 -2.05
CA VAL A 96 -0.52 1.48 -1.75
C VAL A 96 0.96 1.76 -2.04
N ILE A 97 1.86 1.13 -1.30
CA ILE A 97 3.30 1.11 -1.52
C ILE A 97 3.76 -0.34 -1.37
N VAL A 98 4.44 -0.85 -2.40
CA VAL A 98 5.06 -2.17 -2.42
C VAL A 98 6.57 -2.01 -2.55
N TRP A 99 7.34 -2.64 -1.67
CA TRP A 99 8.81 -2.58 -1.71
C TRP A 99 9.47 -3.89 -1.29
N THR A 100 10.76 -4.04 -1.58
CA THR A 100 11.56 -5.21 -1.18
C THR A 100 12.35 -4.95 0.10
N ASP A 101 12.84 -6.00 0.76
CA ASP A 101 13.81 -5.92 1.86
C ASP A 101 15.07 -5.10 1.57
N ALA A 102 15.51 -5.04 0.31
CA ALA A 102 16.57 -4.15 -0.16
C ALA A 102 16.17 -2.66 -0.24
N ALA A 103 15.06 -2.24 0.36
CA ALA A 103 14.50 -0.88 0.30
C ALA A 103 14.30 -0.38 -1.13
N ARG A 104 13.94 -1.27 -2.06
CA ARG A 104 13.63 -0.90 -3.45
C ARG A 104 12.13 -0.79 -3.62
N LEU A 105 11.68 0.38 -4.08
CA LEU A 105 10.29 0.58 -4.49
C LEU A 105 9.99 -0.33 -5.68
N VAL A 106 8.92 -1.12 -5.56
CA VAL A 106 8.43 -1.99 -6.64
C VAL A 106 7.27 -1.30 -7.34
N ALA A 107 6.26 -0.85 -6.59
CA ALA A 107 5.06 -0.25 -7.15
C ALA A 107 4.35 0.68 -6.15
N THR A 108 3.58 1.62 -6.68
CA THR A 108 2.72 2.56 -5.91
C THR A 108 1.24 2.48 -6.29
N ASP A 109 0.91 1.55 -7.19
CA ASP A 109 -0.40 1.29 -7.76
C ASP A 109 -0.45 -0.17 -8.22
N ALA A 110 -1.65 -0.71 -8.33
CA ALA A 110 -1.96 -2.09 -8.64
C ALA A 110 -1.67 -2.42 -10.10
N ASP A 111 -1.84 -1.48 -11.03
CA ASP A 111 -1.56 -1.70 -12.44
C ASP A 111 -0.07 -1.98 -12.67
N ALA A 112 0.80 -1.13 -12.09
CA ALA A 112 2.24 -1.32 -12.12
C ALA A 112 2.65 -2.64 -11.46
N PHE A 113 2.08 -2.97 -10.28
CA PHE A 113 2.42 -4.20 -9.59
C PHE A 113 1.95 -5.45 -10.34
N SER A 114 0.73 -5.44 -10.90
CA SER A 114 0.18 -6.52 -11.70
C SER A 114 1.03 -6.80 -12.94
N THR A 115 1.48 -5.74 -13.61
CA THR A 115 2.41 -5.84 -14.76
C THR A 115 3.72 -6.51 -14.35
N ILE A 116 4.29 -6.13 -13.19
CA ILE A 116 5.52 -6.73 -12.66
C ILE A 116 5.29 -8.19 -12.27
N ALA A 117 4.19 -8.51 -11.61
CA ALA A 117 3.85 -9.86 -11.19
C ALA A 117 3.70 -10.82 -12.38
N LEU A 118 3.01 -10.36 -13.43
CA LEU A 118 2.88 -11.11 -14.67
C LEU A 118 4.23 -11.28 -15.37
N ALA A 119 4.98 -10.20 -15.55
CA ALA A 119 6.25 -10.25 -16.28
C ALA A 119 7.34 -11.06 -15.57
N THR A 120 7.37 -11.03 -14.23
CA THR A 120 8.45 -11.64 -13.44
C THR A 120 8.10 -13.07 -13.01
N TYR A 121 6.84 -13.31 -12.64
CA TYR A 121 6.41 -14.56 -12.02
C TYR A 121 5.34 -15.31 -12.82
N GLY A 122 4.82 -14.72 -13.91
CA GLY A 122 3.72 -15.32 -14.67
C GLY A 122 2.39 -15.36 -13.90
N VAL A 123 2.26 -14.56 -12.85
CA VAL A 123 1.06 -14.52 -12.00
C VAL A 123 0.15 -13.39 -12.46
N GLN A 124 -1.11 -13.74 -12.67
CA GLN A 124 -2.18 -12.79 -12.95
C GLN A 124 -3.27 -12.91 -11.89
N LEU A 125 -3.83 -11.78 -11.49
CA LEU A 125 -5.00 -11.75 -10.64
C LEU A 125 -6.25 -11.75 -11.52
N ASP A 126 -7.09 -12.77 -11.36
CA ASP A 126 -8.40 -12.85 -11.98
C ASP A 126 -9.44 -12.72 -10.88
N LEU A 127 -9.90 -11.49 -10.63
CA LEU A 127 -10.94 -11.19 -9.66
C LEU A 127 -12.02 -10.37 -10.36
N SER A 128 -13.27 -10.76 -10.15
CA SER A 128 -14.41 -9.92 -10.49
C SER A 128 -14.53 -8.72 -9.55
N ASP A 129 -15.19 -7.65 -10.00
CA ASP A 129 -15.51 -6.47 -9.16
C ASP A 129 -16.22 -6.87 -7.86
N SER A 130 -17.07 -7.90 -7.91
CA SER A 130 -17.81 -8.40 -6.75
C SER A 130 -16.89 -9.05 -5.71
N GLU A 131 -15.92 -9.83 -6.14
CA GLU A 131 -14.93 -10.45 -5.26
C GLU A 131 -13.99 -9.39 -4.70
N LEU A 132 -13.57 -8.44 -5.53
CA LEU A 132 -12.73 -7.32 -5.11
C LEU A 132 -13.40 -6.50 -3.99
N MET A 133 -14.70 -6.22 -4.11
CA MET A 133 -15.48 -5.56 -3.06
C MET A 133 -15.54 -6.40 -1.77
N LEU A 134 -15.73 -7.72 -1.88
CA LEU A 134 -15.77 -8.62 -0.72
C LEU A 134 -14.43 -8.64 0.02
N TYR A 135 -13.31 -8.75 -0.70
CA TYR A 135 -11.98 -8.72 -0.10
C TYR A 135 -11.66 -7.37 0.53
N THR A 136 -12.01 -6.27 -0.14
CA THR A 136 -11.82 -4.91 0.40
C THR A 136 -12.60 -4.73 1.71
N LYS A 137 -13.84 -5.23 1.77
CA LYS A 137 -14.64 -5.21 3.00
C LYS A 137 -14.01 -6.07 4.10
N ALA A 138 -13.53 -7.27 3.76
CA ALA A 138 -12.86 -8.16 4.69
C ALA A 138 -11.61 -7.48 5.31
N ASN A 139 -10.80 -6.80 4.51
CA ASN A 139 -9.62 -6.06 4.97
C ASN A 139 -9.97 -4.95 5.97
N VAL A 140 -11.03 -4.19 5.68
CA VAL A 140 -11.55 -3.16 6.60
C VAL A 140 -12.02 -3.77 7.92
N ASP A 141 -12.76 -4.88 7.85
CA ASP A 141 -13.31 -5.54 9.03
C ASP A 141 -12.23 -6.23 9.88
N GLU A 142 -11.21 -6.82 9.26
CA GLU A 142 -10.06 -7.40 9.94
C GLU A 142 -9.27 -6.32 10.71
N LEU A 143 -8.96 -5.19 10.06
CA LEU A 143 -8.27 -4.08 10.72
C LEU A 143 -9.09 -3.55 11.91
N ARG A 144 -10.42 -3.46 11.79
CA ARG A 144 -11.31 -3.09 12.89
C ARG A 144 -11.25 -4.08 14.05
N GLN A 145 -11.20 -5.38 13.78
CA GLN A 145 -11.11 -6.42 14.81
C GLN A 145 -9.77 -6.35 15.55
N GLN A 146 -8.65 -6.20 14.84
CA GLN A 146 -7.32 -6.05 15.44
C GLN A 146 -7.28 -4.86 16.42
N HIS A 147 -7.92 -3.74 16.07
CA HIS A 147 -8.03 -2.59 16.96
C HIS A 147 -8.91 -2.82 18.19
N ARG A 148 -9.96 -3.64 18.09
CA ARG A 148 -10.80 -4.00 19.25
C ARG A 148 -10.02 -4.87 20.22
N GLN A 149 -9.25 -5.83 19.71
CA GLN A 149 -8.44 -6.73 20.53
C GLN A 149 -7.25 -6.02 21.20
N ARG A 150 -6.75 -4.94 20.61
CA ARG A 150 -5.65 -4.13 21.16
C ARG A 150 -6.05 -3.13 22.24
N LYS A 151 -7.35 -2.87 22.48
CA LYS A 151 -7.76 -2.04 23.62
C LYS A 151 -7.66 -2.86 24.91
N PRO A 152 -6.82 -2.48 25.89
CA PRO A 152 -6.83 -3.15 27.18
C PRO A 152 -8.19 -2.92 27.82
N VAL A 153 -8.86 -4.02 28.19
CA VAL A 153 -10.00 -3.98 29.09
C VAL A 153 -9.46 -3.48 30.43
N ILE A 154 -9.60 -2.18 30.69
CA ILE A 154 -9.43 -1.65 32.04
C ILE A 154 -10.63 -2.18 32.83
N ALA A 155 -10.48 -3.39 33.37
CA ALA A 155 -11.41 -3.95 34.33
C ALA A 155 -11.44 -3.00 35.52
N ARG A 156 -12.52 -2.22 35.62
CA ARG A 156 -12.89 -1.48 36.83
C ARG A 156 -13.21 -2.50 37.92
N GLY A 157 -12.18 -2.97 38.59
CA GLY A 157 -12.24 -3.74 39.82
C GLY A 157 -11.46 -3.01 40.90
N ALA A 158 -12.04 -1.95 41.44
CA ALA A 158 -11.61 -1.37 42.71
C ALA A 158 -12.87 -1.21 43.57
N ALA A 159 -13.24 -2.32 44.20
CA ALA A 159 -14.15 -2.33 45.33
C ALA A 159 -13.49 -1.60 46.51
N LYS A 160 -14.18 -0.62 47.07
CA LYS A 160 -14.20 -0.36 48.50
C LYS A 160 -15.46 0.40 48.88
#